data_AF-T1BHZ7-F1
#
_entry.id   AF-T1BHZ7-F1
#
_cell.length_a   1.000
_cell.length_b   1.000
_cell.length_c   1.000
_cell.angle_alpha   90.00
_cell.angle_beta   90.00
_cell.angle_gamma   90.00
#
_symmetry.space_group_name_H-M   'P 1'
#
loop_
_entity.id
_entity.type
_entity.pdbx_description
1 polymer ?
#
loop_
_entity_poly.entity_id
_entity_poly.type
_entity_poly.pdbx_seq_one_letter_code
_entity_poly.pdbx_strand_id
1 'polypeptide(L)'
;TVFDFPGDYTRAGKSSTGQRYAQVRTQALNAQHLTHAGSTDAWGLATGNLFTLKDFPLRELNQEYLVVGTRIDLEGVEYASGDIEKTPFACTFEVIASQQPYRSLPLATKPIIAGLQTAIVTGSDTDEDIVVDKYGRVQVTFHWNKPDKPNAQSSCPVRVASS
;
A
#
# COMPACT_ATOMS: atom_id res chain seq x y z
N THR A 1 18.29 -2.03 13.00
CA THR A 1 18.36 -0.90 12.06
C THR A 1 18.17 -1.44 10.67
N VAL A 2 17.11 -1.02 9.97
CA VAL A 2 16.83 -1.47 8.60
C VAL A 2 17.40 -0.42 7.64
N PHE A 3 18.25 -0.85 6.71
CA PHE A 3 18.78 -0.02 5.63
C PHE A 3 18.38 -0.65 4.30
N ASP A 4 17.92 0.19 3.36
CA ASP A 4 17.44 -0.25 2.05
C ASP A 4 17.81 0.79 0.98
N PHE A 5 18.23 0.32 -0.20
CA PHE A 5 18.63 1.15 -1.34
C PHE A 5 18.32 0.41 -2.65
N PRO A 6 17.75 1.08 -3.67
CA PRO A 6 17.40 2.51 -3.77
C PRO A 6 16.10 2.89 -3.06
N GLY A 7 16.00 4.15 -2.62
CA GLY A 7 14.83 4.69 -1.89
C GLY A 7 13.70 5.27 -2.74
N ASP A 8 13.81 5.21 -4.08
CA ASP A 8 12.81 5.72 -5.05
C ASP A 8 12.36 7.19 -4.83
N TYR A 9 13.30 8.08 -4.50
CA TYR A 9 13.06 9.53 -4.45
C TYR A 9 14.10 10.30 -5.28
N THR A 10 13.65 11.34 -5.98
CA THR A 10 14.44 12.05 -7.00
C THR A 10 15.41 13.10 -6.44
N ARG A 11 15.14 13.62 -5.24
CA ARG A 11 15.94 14.70 -4.64
C ARG A 11 16.93 14.13 -3.63
N ALA A 12 18.19 13.98 -4.06
CA ALA A 12 19.30 13.58 -3.19
C ALA A 12 19.54 14.68 -2.12
N GLY A 13 19.58 14.28 -0.85
CA GLY A 13 19.62 15.18 0.31
C GLY A 13 18.47 14.87 1.29
N LYS A 14 18.36 15.61 2.40
CA LYS A 14 17.25 15.55 3.38
C LYS A 14 15.92 15.99 2.74
N SER A 15 15.50 15.33 1.68
CA SER A 15 14.22 15.54 1.03
C SER A 15 13.15 14.99 1.96
N SER A 16 12.16 15.82 2.29
CA SER A 16 11.01 15.45 3.12
C SER A 16 10.32 14.17 2.63
N THR A 17 10.36 13.90 1.33
CA THR A 17 9.81 12.67 0.72
C THR A 17 10.55 11.40 1.17
N GLY A 18 11.89 11.40 1.18
CA GLY A 18 12.68 10.22 1.56
C GLY A 18 12.52 9.92 3.05
N GLN A 19 12.50 10.96 3.89
CA GLN A 19 12.21 10.83 5.32
C GLN A 19 10.81 10.27 5.56
N ARG A 20 9.81 10.77 4.84
CA ARG A 20 8.43 10.26 4.92
C ARG A 20 8.34 8.80 4.52
N TYR A 21 9.02 8.36 3.46
CA TYR A 21 9.02 6.95 3.05
C TYR A 21 9.66 6.05 4.10
N ALA A 22 10.80 6.44 4.66
CA ALA A 22 11.44 5.71 5.75
C ALA A 22 10.53 5.65 7.00
N GLN A 23 9.87 6.76 7.34
CA GLN A 23 8.93 6.83 8.44
C GLN A 23 7.72 5.91 8.23
N VAL A 24 7.10 5.94 7.05
CA VAL A 24 5.95 5.08 6.72
C VAL A 24 6.32 3.60 6.78
N ARG A 25 7.49 3.21 6.24
CA ARG A 25 7.97 1.82 6.31
C ARG A 25 8.23 1.39 7.75
N THR A 26 8.82 2.26 8.57
CA THR A 26 9.04 1.98 10.00
C THR A 26 7.72 1.85 10.75
N GLN A 27 6.77 2.75 10.50
CA GLN A 27 5.43 2.68 11.08
C GLN A 27 4.70 1.39 10.71
N ALA A 28 4.81 0.94 9.45
CA ALA A 28 4.20 -0.30 8.99
C ALA A 28 4.76 -1.54 9.70
N LEU A 29 6.07 -1.60 9.89
CA LEU A 29 6.73 -2.68 10.67
C LEU A 29 6.30 -2.67 12.14
N ASN A 30 6.26 -1.48 12.75
CA ASN A 30 5.87 -1.33 14.15
C ASN A 30 4.39 -1.68 14.39
N ALA A 31 3.50 -1.34 13.45
CA ALA A 31 2.08 -1.61 13.58
C ALA A 31 1.78 -3.10 13.82
N GLN A 32 2.55 -4.01 13.21
CA GLN A 32 2.39 -5.46 13.41
C GLN A 32 2.77 -5.95 14.81
N HIS A 33 3.62 -5.21 15.52
CA HIS A 33 4.08 -5.59 16.87
C HIS A 33 3.13 -5.07 17.97
N LEU A 34 2.21 -4.18 17.62
CA LEU A 34 1.30 -3.50 18.53
C LEU A 34 -0.15 -3.97 18.34
N THR A 35 -0.34 -5.16 17.76
CA THR A 35 -1.67 -5.74 17.54
C THR A 35 -2.15 -6.47 18.79
N HIS A 36 -3.45 -6.35 19.05
CA HIS A 36 -4.18 -7.20 19.98
C HIS A 36 -5.24 -7.97 19.21
N ALA A 37 -5.62 -9.14 19.72
CA ALA A 37 -6.65 -9.97 19.14
C ALA A 37 -7.77 -10.21 20.15
N GLY A 38 -8.98 -10.41 19.64
CA GLY A 38 -10.16 -10.73 20.45
C GLY A 38 -11.24 -11.44 19.66
N SER A 39 -12.28 -11.87 20.35
CA SER A 39 -13.47 -12.47 19.77
C SER A 39 -14.74 -11.80 20.31
N THR A 40 -15.76 -11.68 19.48
CA THR A 40 -17.05 -11.09 19.83
C THR A 40 -18.18 -11.75 19.04
N ASP A 41 -19.38 -11.67 19.60
CA ASP A 41 -20.65 -12.01 18.96
C ASP A 41 -21.38 -10.77 18.41
N ALA A 42 -20.80 -9.57 18.53
CA ALA A 42 -21.41 -8.32 18.10
C ALA A 42 -21.35 -8.13 16.57
N TRP A 43 -22.51 -7.86 15.96
CA TRP A 43 -22.66 -7.74 14.49
C TRP A 43 -22.18 -6.39 13.90
N GLY A 44 -21.66 -5.48 14.73
CA GLY A 44 -21.24 -4.13 14.31
C GLY A 44 -19.74 -3.94 14.11
N LEU A 45 -18.92 -4.94 14.46
CA LEU A 45 -17.48 -4.82 14.39
C LEU A 45 -16.98 -5.16 12.98
N ALA A 46 -16.42 -4.17 12.29
CA ALA A 46 -15.89 -4.33 10.94
C ALA A 46 -14.49 -3.71 10.84
N THR A 47 -13.69 -4.24 9.92
CA THR A 47 -12.34 -3.71 9.63
C THR A 47 -12.43 -2.24 9.18
N GLY A 48 -11.58 -1.39 9.76
CA GLY A 48 -11.54 0.06 9.53
C GLY A 48 -12.36 0.89 10.52
N ASN A 49 -13.21 0.25 11.35
CA ASN A 49 -13.97 0.96 12.37
C ASN A 49 -13.16 1.21 13.64
N LEU A 50 -13.52 2.28 14.35
CA LEU A 50 -13.06 2.56 15.70
C LEU A 50 -14.08 2.05 16.71
N PHE A 51 -13.60 1.54 17.84
CA PHE A 51 -14.45 1.28 19.00
C PHE A 51 -13.69 1.55 20.31
N THR A 52 -14.43 1.79 21.38
CA THR A 52 -13.87 1.98 22.73
C THR A 52 -14.10 0.73 23.57
N LEU A 53 -13.02 0.13 24.07
CA LEU A 53 -13.12 -0.96 25.04
C LEU A 53 -13.41 -0.38 26.44
N LYS A 54 -14.38 -0.97 27.14
CA LYS A 54 -14.75 -0.61 28.51
C LYS A 54 -14.79 -1.85 29.39
N ASP A 55 -14.63 -1.64 30.70
CA ASP A 55 -14.77 -2.66 31.76
C ASP A 55 -13.83 -3.88 31.64
N PHE A 56 -12.69 -3.75 30.94
CA PHE A 56 -11.65 -4.76 30.93
C PHE A 56 -10.84 -4.76 32.25
N PRO A 57 -10.49 -5.93 32.83
CA PRO A 57 -9.79 -6.02 34.12
C PRO A 57 -8.50 -5.20 34.22
N LEU A 58 -7.74 -5.12 33.13
CA LEU A 58 -6.59 -4.22 33.01
C LEU A 58 -7.05 -2.85 32.54
N ARG A 59 -7.01 -1.87 33.45
CA ARG A 59 -7.45 -0.49 33.18
C ARG A 59 -6.76 0.15 31.98
N GLU A 60 -5.47 -0.13 31.78
CA GLU A 60 -4.67 0.41 30.67
C GLU A 60 -5.18 0.01 29.28
N LEU A 61 -5.90 -1.12 29.18
CA LEU A 61 -6.45 -1.59 27.92
C LEU A 61 -7.82 -0.98 27.60
N ASN A 62 -8.46 -0.27 28.52
CA ASN A 62 -9.75 0.39 28.30
C ASN A 62 -9.57 1.72 27.55
N GLN A 63 -9.35 1.62 26.24
CA GLN A 63 -9.09 2.76 25.36
C GLN A 63 -9.78 2.55 23.99
N GLU A 64 -9.57 3.51 23.09
CA GLU A 64 -10.05 3.42 21.71
C GLU A 64 -9.09 2.61 20.83
N TYR A 65 -9.65 1.71 20.04
CA TYR A 65 -8.94 0.82 19.13
C TYR A 65 -9.46 0.98 17.70
N LEU A 66 -8.55 0.82 16.74
CA LEU A 66 -8.83 0.64 15.32
C LEU A 66 -8.82 -0.84 14.99
N VAL A 67 -9.89 -1.32 14.36
CA VAL A 67 -9.98 -2.69 13.85
C VAL A 67 -9.19 -2.79 12.55
N VAL A 68 -8.11 -3.58 12.55
CA VAL A 68 -7.23 -3.77 11.39
C VAL A 68 -7.54 -5.05 10.61
N GLY A 69 -8.24 -5.99 11.23
CA GLY A 69 -8.70 -7.22 10.58
C GLY A 69 -9.90 -7.82 11.30
N THR A 70 -10.78 -8.45 10.55
CA THR A 70 -11.94 -9.19 11.06
C THR A 70 -12.10 -10.48 10.28
N ARG A 71 -12.37 -11.57 10.99
CA ARG A 71 -12.82 -12.83 10.44
C ARG A 71 -14.17 -13.15 11.06
N ILE A 72 -15.18 -13.28 10.20
CA ILE A 72 -16.55 -13.55 10.61
C ILE A 72 -16.88 -14.96 10.14
N ASP A 73 -17.27 -15.80 11.09
CA ASP A 73 -17.81 -17.14 10.86
C ASP A 73 -19.32 -17.08 11.12
N LEU A 74 -20.10 -17.42 10.08
CA LEU A 74 -21.57 -17.40 10.07
C LEU A 74 -22.07 -18.82 9.83
N GLU A 75 -22.90 -19.33 10.73
CA GLU A 75 -23.53 -20.64 10.59
C GLU A 75 -25.04 -20.50 10.39
N GLY A 76 -25.57 -21.15 9.35
CA GLY A 76 -27.01 -21.28 9.15
C GLY A 76 -27.61 -22.23 10.18
N VAL A 77 -28.64 -21.80 10.89
CA VAL A 77 -29.41 -22.67 11.79
C VAL A 77 -30.31 -23.56 10.93
N GLU A 78 -29.86 -24.79 10.65
CA GLU A 78 -30.71 -25.81 10.05
C GLU A 78 -31.66 -26.33 11.14
N TYR A 79 -32.97 -26.40 10.84
CA TYR A 79 -34.00 -26.91 11.75
C TYR A 79 -33.86 -28.42 11.95
N ALA A 80 -32.79 -28.87 12.58
CA ALA A 80 -32.64 -30.23 13.05
C ALA A 80 -33.23 -30.30 14.47
N SER A 81 -34.18 -31.22 14.67
CA SER A 81 -34.71 -31.55 15.99
C SER A 81 -33.66 -32.29 16.80
N GLY A 82 -32.71 -31.55 17.35
CA GLY A 82 -31.61 -32.02 18.17
C GLY A 82 -30.89 -30.80 18.75
N ASP A 83 -30.76 -30.78 20.07
CA ASP A 83 -30.29 -29.65 20.87
C ASP A 83 -28.79 -29.38 20.64
N ILE A 84 -28.45 -28.79 19.49
CA ILE A 84 -27.10 -28.32 19.19
C ILE A 84 -27.14 -26.79 19.31
N GLU A 85 -26.68 -26.27 20.45
CA GLU A 85 -26.38 -24.85 20.64
C GLU A 85 -25.29 -24.44 19.64
N LYS A 86 -25.67 -24.03 18.43
CA LYS A 86 -24.76 -23.43 17.46
C LYS A 86 -24.77 -21.92 17.63
N THR A 87 -23.60 -21.32 17.81
CA THR A 87 -23.43 -19.86 17.75
C THR A 87 -23.66 -19.40 16.31
N PRO A 88 -24.74 -18.64 16.02
CA PRO A 88 -25.08 -18.26 14.63
C PRO A 88 -24.08 -17.26 14.04
N PHE A 89 -23.32 -16.57 14.88
CA PHE A 89 -22.33 -15.59 14.51
C PHE A 89 -21.16 -15.63 15.48
N ALA A 90 -19.95 -15.68 14.95
CA ALA A 90 -18.72 -15.44 15.69
C ALA A 90 -17.82 -14.51 14.87
N CYS A 91 -17.24 -13.50 15.51
CA CYS A 91 -16.27 -12.60 14.90
C CYS A 91 -14.98 -12.64 15.72
N THR A 92 -13.87 -12.97 15.07
CA THR A 92 -12.53 -12.74 15.59
C THR A 92 -11.95 -11.50 14.94
N PHE A 93 -11.23 -10.69 15.70
CA PHE A 93 -10.75 -9.41 15.22
C PHE A 93 -9.34 -9.13 15.72
N GLU A 94 -8.63 -8.34 14.92
CA GLU A 94 -7.32 -7.78 15.23
C GLU A 94 -7.43 -6.28 15.30
N VAL A 95 -6.80 -5.68 16.31
CA VAL A 95 -6.88 -4.26 16.60
C VAL A 95 -5.53 -3.66 16.94
N ILE A 96 -5.40 -2.37 16.72
CA ILE A 96 -4.31 -1.55 17.26
C ILE A 96 -4.89 -0.37 18.04
N ALA A 97 -4.15 0.18 19.00
CA ALA A 97 -4.57 1.41 19.67
C ALA A 97 -4.75 2.55 18.66
N SER A 98 -5.85 3.32 18.77
CA SER A 98 -6.20 4.40 17.83
C SER A 98 -5.11 5.48 17.70
N GLN A 99 -4.33 5.70 18.76
CA GLN A 99 -3.22 6.64 18.79
C GLN A 99 -2.06 6.25 17.86
N GLN A 100 -1.94 4.97 17.50
CA GLN A 100 -0.89 4.49 16.60
C GLN A 100 -1.37 4.57 15.14
N PRO A 101 -0.66 5.30 14.26
CA PRO A 101 -1.04 5.34 12.86
C PRO A 101 -0.82 3.98 12.19
N TYR A 102 -1.90 3.38 11.67
CA TYR A 102 -1.80 2.18 10.85
C TYR A 102 -1.12 2.48 9.49
N ARG A 103 -0.21 1.61 9.07
CA ARG A 103 0.38 1.59 7.73
C ARG A 103 0.46 0.14 7.26
N SER A 104 0.03 -0.13 6.04
CA SER A 104 0.12 -1.46 5.45
C SER A 104 1.58 -1.81 5.12
N LEU A 105 1.92 -3.09 5.26
CA LEU A 105 3.17 -3.60 4.72
C LEU A 105 3.15 -3.60 3.19
N PRO A 106 4.30 -3.37 2.53
CA PRO A 106 4.44 -3.47 1.08
C PRO A 106 4.52 -4.95 0.65
N LEU A 107 3.40 -5.68 0.75
CA LEU A 107 3.32 -7.10 0.36
C LEU A 107 3.23 -7.29 -1.17
N ALA A 108 2.78 -6.27 -1.89
CA ALA A 108 2.69 -6.32 -3.34
C ALA A 108 4.08 -6.39 -3.97
N THR A 109 4.28 -7.37 -4.85
CA THR A 109 5.53 -7.53 -5.60
C THR A 109 5.81 -6.30 -6.45
N LYS A 110 6.99 -5.68 -6.27
CA LYS A 110 7.42 -4.55 -7.10
C LYS A 110 7.53 -4.99 -8.57
N PRO A 111 6.99 -4.24 -9.55
CA PRO A 111 7.19 -4.55 -10.95
C PRO A 111 8.67 -4.42 -11.31
N ILE A 112 9.22 -5.42 -12.00
CA ILE A 112 10.62 -5.49 -12.41
C ILE A 112 10.70 -5.59 -13.93
N ILE A 113 11.53 -4.75 -14.54
CA ILE A 113 11.92 -4.88 -15.95
C ILE A 113 13.11 -5.84 -16.00
N ALA A 114 12.89 -7.06 -16.49
CA ALA A 114 13.88 -8.15 -16.44
C ALA A 114 15.10 -7.95 -17.35
N GLY A 115 15.04 -7.03 -18.31
CA GLY A 115 16.12 -6.83 -19.27
C GLY A 115 15.98 -5.54 -20.07
N LEU A 116 16.94 -5.30 -20.96
CA LEU A 116 16.93 -4.15 -21.84
C LEU A 116 15.74 -4.21 -22.81
N GLN A 117 15.16 -3.04 -23.07
CA GLN A 117 14.06 -2.89 -24.02
C GLN A 117 14.43 -1.85 -25.07
N THR A 118 13.98 -2.07 -26.30
CA THR A 118 14.06 -1.06 -27.36
C THR A 118 12.81 -0.19 -27.33
N ALA A 119 12.96 1.05 -27.81
CA ALA A 119 11.89 2.03 -27.91
C ALA A 119 12.12 2.91 -29.13
N ILE A 120 11.07 3.56 -29.60
CA ILE A 120 11.13 4.50 -30.72
C ILE A 120 11.41 5.89 -30.14
N VAL A 121 12.40 6.61 -30.67
CA VAL A 121 12.63 8.01 -30.32
C VAL A 121 11.49 8.83 -30.92
N THR A 122 10.79 9.58 -30.07
CA THR A 122 9.63 10.38 -30.49
C THR A 122 9.87 11.85 -30.16
N GLY A 123 9.43 12.72 -31.06
CA GLY A 123 9.39 14.16 -30.83
C GLY A 123 8.27 14.56 -29.86
N SER A 124 8.33 15.79 -29.35
CA SER A 124 7.20 16.45 -28.69
C SER A 124 6.09 16.77 -29.70
N ASP A 125 5.02 17.45 -29.27
CA ASP A 125 3.92 17.96 -30.10
C ASP A 125 4.32 18.88 -31.29
N THR A 126 5.62 19.03 -31.56
CA THR A 126 6.24 19.81 -32.63
C THR A 126 6.67 18.88 -33.77
N ASP A 127 6.53 19.34 -35.02
CA ASP A 127 6.91 18.60 -36.23
C ASP A 127 8.42 18.68 -36.52
N GLU A 128 9.25 18.69 -35.47
CA GLU A 128 10.71 18.78 -35.57
C GLU A 128 11.35 17.38 -35.56
N ASP A 129 12.29 17.15 -36.47
CA ASP A 129 13.00 15.86 -36.61
C ASP A 129 13.85 15.50 -35.38
N ILE A 130 14.34 16.49 -34.63
CA ILE A 130 15.20 16.29 -33.45
C ILE A 130 14.72 17.15 -32.29
N VAL A 131 14.09 16.50 -31.31
CA VAL A 131 13.68 17.14 -30.05
C VAL A 131 14.58 16.65 -28.92
N VAL A 132 15.49 17.53 -28.49
CA VAL A 132 16.42 17.28 -27.36
C VAL A 132 16.31 18.40 -26.33
N ASP A 133 16.43 18.04 -25.05
CA ASP A 133 16.48 19.05 -24.00
C ASP A 133 17.91 19.59 -23.77
N LYS A 134 18.05 20.58 -22.88
CA LYS A 134 19.34 21.20 -22.52
C LYS A 134 20.39 20.23 -21.95
N TYR A 135 20.00 19.01 -21.60
CA TYR A 135 20.87 17.96 -21.08
C TYR A 135 21.07 16.82 -22.10
N GLY A 136 20.67 17.01 -23.36
CA GLY A 136 20.76 15.99 -24.41
C GLY A 136 19.84 14.79 -24.19
N ARG A 137 18.74 14.96 -23.43
CA ARG A 137 17.76 13.89 -23.19
C ARG A 137 16.72 13.85 -24.29
N VAL A 138 16.25 12.64 -24.60
CA VAL A 138 15.24 12.38 -25.63
C VAL A 138 13.97 11.82 -25.00
N GLN A 139 12.84 11.97 -25.69
CA GLN A 139 11.61 11.26 -25.37
C GLN A 139 11.52 9.97 -26.20
N VAL A 140 10.95 8.93 -25.59
CA VAL A 140 10.80 7.62 -26.23
C VAL A 140 9.38 7.08 -26.07
N THR A 141 8.93 6.29 -27.03
CA THR A 141 7.71 5.48 -26.93
C THR A 141 8.10 4.01 -26.95
N PHE A 142 7.80 3.29 -25.87
CA PHE A 142 7.99 1.84 -25.80
C PHE A 142 6.93 1.11 -26.63
N HIS A 143 7.26 -0.07 -27.14
CA HIS A 143 6.36 -0.87 -28.00
C HIS A 143 5.06 -1.31 -27.33
N TRP A 144 5.08 -1.44 -25.99
CA TRP A 144 3.89 -1.77 -25.20
C TRP A 144 3.04 -0.55 -24.87
N ASN A 145 3.53 0.66 -25.14
CA ASN A 145 2.78 1.89 -24.98
C ASN A 145 2.10 2.26 -26.31
N LYS A 146 0.77 2.42 -26.30
CA LYS A 146 0.01 2.85 -27.47
C LYS A 146 -0.23 4.36 -27.37
N PRO A 147 0.43 5.19 -28.18
CA PRO A 147 0.20 6.63 -28.13
C PRO A 147 -1.16 6.99 -28.71
N ASP A 148 -1.84 7.97 -28.10
CA ASP A 148 -3.16 8.43 -28.55
C ASP A 148 -3.11 9.21 -29.87
N LYS A 149 -1.95 9.80 -30.19
CA LYS A 149 -1.70 10.60 -31.40
C LYS A 149 -0.24 10.43 -31.87
N PRO A 150 0.06 10.67 -33.16
CA PRO A 150 1.46 10.82 -33.60
C PRO A 150 2.15 11.95 -32.82
N ASN A 151 3.43 11.75 -32.48
CA ASN A 151 4.25 12.69 -31.69
C ASN A 151 3.70 13.03 -30.29
N ALA A 152 2.92 12.13 -29.70
CA ALA A 152 2.48 12.29 -28.32
C ALA A 152 3.67 12.28 -27.33
N GLN A 153 3.60 13.13 -26.31
CA GLN A 153 4.54 13.09 -25.18
C GLN A 153 4.30 11.83 -24.32
N SER A 154 4.83 10.70 -24.76
CA SER A 154 4.56 9.38 -24.18
C SER A 154 5.50 8.96 -23.04
N SER A 155 6.58 9.71 -22.78
CA SER A 155 7.51 9.43 -21.68
C SER A 155 8.16 10.68 -21.10
N CYS A 156 8.78 10.51 -19.92
CA CYS A 156 9.69 11.50 -19.37
C CYS A 156 11.02 11.53 -20.16
N PRO A 157 11.77 12.66 -20.16
CA PRO A 157 13.06 12.75 -20.83
C PRO A 157 14.08 11.73 -20.28
N VAL A 158 14.59 10.87 -21.17
CA VAL A 158 15.55 9.80 -20.87
C VAL A 158 16.97 10.23 -21.24
N ARG A 159 17.95 9.92 -20.39
CA ARG A 159 19.36 10.21 -20.66
C ARG A 159 19.92 9.25 -21.71
N VAL A 160 20.75 9.79 -22.59
CA VAL A 160 21.45 9.03 -23.62
C VAL A 160 22.89 8.78 -23.16
N ALA A 161 23.34 7.53 -23.21
CA ALA A 161 24.74 7.21 -22.96
C ALA A 161 25.60 7.64 -24.16
N SER A 162 26.73 8.28 -23.90
CA SER A 162 27.75 8.59 -24.92
C SER A 162 29.03 7.80 -24.62
N SER A 163 29.78 7.49 -25.69
CA SER A 163 31.11 6.86 -25.61
C SER A 163 32.21 7.89 -25.72
#